data_AF-A0AAP2DMF8-F1
#
_entry.id   AF-A0AAP2DMF8-F1
#
_cell.length_a   1.000
_cell.length_b   1.000
_cell.length_c   1.000
_cell.angle_alpha   90.00
_cell.angle_beta   90.00
_cell.angle_gamma   90.00
#
_symmetry.space_group_name_H-M   'P 1'
#
loop_
_entity.id
_entity.type
_entity.pdbx_description
1 polymer ?
#
loop_
_entity_poly.entity_id
_entity_poly.type
_entity_poly.pdbx_seq_one_letter_code
_entity_poly.pdbx_strand_id
1 'polypeptide(L)'
;MKQRLLLLAFSLFTTLASGQKPVFNVRYSELLTTYIFAKNLTAGYGDNPFKTEFKKSKYATEKYQRLISQLDTLGINYTYQFSEYPYGSKMRGMTESILKKNLIASDNLTDFKLRSVGLIPNSSLNQLTNILSAFMPVYNELIYLPNKSKFELQLAAISNFIVTENIPGYFETGINFYNTVWDSSIPFEIAFYPLPNSKGFTAEAFLNNSVSAIQTDLTDFNVLLSVMLHEIFHILYDEQSVKVKNEIDAYFQAEFIKV
;
A
#
# COMPACT_ATOMS: atom_id res chain seq x y z
N MET A 1 5.21 -36.13 43.15
CA MET A 1 5.97 -36.08 41.87
C MET A 1 5.09 -36.02 40.63
N LYS A 2 4.06 -36.88 40.47
CA LYS A 2 3.22 -36.91 39.25
C LYS A 2 2.55 -35.58 38.87
N GLN A 3 2.06 -34.79 39.82
CA GLN A 3 1.46 -33.47 39.54
C GLN A 3 2.48 -32.40 39.11
N ARG A 4 3.73 -32.48 39.59
CA ARG A 4 4.80 -31.54 39.20
C ARG A 4 5.32 -31.80 37.78
N LEU A 5 5.33 -33.07 37.35
CA LEU A 5 5.63 -33.44 35.96
C LEU A 5 4.52 -33.01 34.98
N LEU A 6 3.25 -33.05 35.40
CA LEU A 6 2.13 -32.61 34.57
C LEU A 6 2.13 -31.08 34.35
N LEU A 7 2.46 -30.32 35.39
CA LEU A 7 2.64 -28.86 35.30
C LEU A 7 3.83 -28.47 34.41
N LEU A 8 4.94 -29.20 34.48
CA LEU A 8 6.10 -28.97 33.61
C LEU A 8 5.83 -29.29 32.14
N ALA A 9 5.02 -30.34 31.88
CA ALA A 9 4.58 -30.66 30.54
C ALA A 9 3.63 -29.58 29.99
N PHE A 10 2.70 -29.08 30.79
CA PHE A 10 1.78 -28.02 30.37
C PHE A 10 2.50 -26.70 30.05
N SER A 11 3.54 -26.34 30.81
CA SER A 11 4.34 -25.14 30.53
C SER A 11 5.26 -25.28 29.30
N LEU A 12 5.69 -26.50 28.96
CA LEU A 12 6.41 -26.78 27.71
C LEU A 12 5.50 -26.78 26.46
N PHE A 13 4.20 -27.07 26.61
CA PHE A 13 3.24 -26.97 25.50
C PHE A 13 2.76 -25.53 25.26
N THR A 14 2.77 -24.66 26.27
CA THR A 14 2.43 -23.23 26.07
C THR A 14 3.50 -22.43 25.32
N THR A 15 4.74 -22.92 25.25
CA THR A 15 5.82 -22.26 24.48
C THR A 15 5.84 -22.65 22.99
N LEU A 16 4.99 -23.59 22.56
CA LEU A 16 4.82 -23.97 21.15
C LEU A 16 3.63 -23.28 20.47
N ALA A 17 3.00 -22.32 21.14
CA ALA A 17 2.18 -21.33 20.44
C ALA A 17 3.13 -20.42 19.64
N SER A 18 3.66 -20.93 18.53
CA SER A 18 4.21 -20.09 17.48
C SER A 18 3.07 -19.17 17.07
N GLY A 19 3.14 -17.90 17.51
CA GLY A 19 2.33 -16.85 16.93
C GLY A 19 2.51 -16.94 15.42
N GLN A 20 1.40 -16.94 14.67
CA GLN A 20 1.48 -16.96 13.22
C GLN A 20 2.39 -15.81 12.79
N LYS A 21 3.34 -16.09 11.89
CA LYS A 21 4.22 -15.05 11.35
C LYS A 21 3.41 -14.13 10.44
N PRO A 22 3.71 -12.83 10.38
CA PRO A 22 3.12 -11.94 9.40
C PRO A 22 3.32 -12.50 7.99
N VAL A 23 2.27 -12.46 7.19
CA VAL A 23 2.30 -12.96 5.80
C VAL A 23 2.44 -11.77 4.87
N PHE A 24 3.40 -11.85 3.95
CA PHE A 24 3.58 -10.88 2.88
C PHE A 24 3.09 -11.47 1.56
N ASN A 25 2.10 -10.82 0.96
CA ASN A 25 1.53 -11.23 -0.32
C ASN A 25 2.00 -10.28 -1.40
N VAL A 26 2.61 -10.82 -2.45
CA VAL A 26 3.01 -10.05 -3.63
C VAL A 26 1.95 -10.19 -4.70
N ARG A 27 1.50 -9.07 -5.28
CA ARG A 27 0.49 -9.10 -6.34
C ARG A 27 0.65 -7.98 -7.36
N TYR A 28 -0.06 -8.15 -8.46
CA TYR A 28 -0.38 -7.10 -9.42
C TYR A 28 -1.89 -6.82 -9.32
N SER A 29 -2.29 -5.54 -9.30
CA SER A 29 -3.71 -5.13 -9.31
C SER A 29 -3.97 -4.22 -10.52
N GLU A 30 -4.71 -4.72 -11.50
CA GLU A 30 -5.10 -3.94 -12.68
C GLU A 30 -5.92 -2.70 -12.30
N LEU A 31 -6.84 -2.84 -11.33
CA LEU A 31 -7.70 -1.74 -10.90
C LEU A 31 -6.89 -0.62 -10.24
N LEU A 32 -5.99 -0.97 -9.31
CA LEU A 32 -5.11 0.01 -8.66
C LEU A 32 -4.21 0.68 -9.70
N THR A 33 -3.60 -0.10 -10.57
CA THR A 33 -2.63 0.42 -11.54
C THR A 33 -3.27 1.29 -12.60
N THR A 34 -4.51 0.98 -12.99
CA THR A 34 -5.34 1.86 -13.81
C THR A 34 -5.65 3.18 -13.10
N TYR A 35 -6.01 3.14 -11.82
CA TYR A 35 -6.23 4.35 -11.02
C TYR A 35 -4.96 5.22 -10.96
N ILE A 36 -3.82 4.62 -10.62
CA ILE A 36 -2.53 5.30 -10.53
C ILE A 36 -2.15 5.89 -11.89
N PHE A 37 -2.31 5.13 -12.98
CA PHE A 37 -2.07 5.60 -14.34
C PHE A 37 -2.90 6.85 -14.64
N ALA A 38 -4.23 6.77 -14.50
CA ALA A 38 -5.13 7.88 -14.79
C ALA A 38 -4.84 9.10 -13.89
N LYS A 39 -4.54 8.88 -12.61
CA LYS A 39 -4.20 9.93 -11.65
C LYS A 39 -2.89 10.63 -12.03
N ASN A 40 -1.88 9.87 -12.46
CA ASN A 40 -0.62 10.43 -12.96
C ASN A 40 -0.76 11.20 -14.26
N LEU A 41 -1.90 11.14 -14.97
CA LEU A 41 -2.18 11.99 -16.13
C LEU A 41 -2.75 13.36 -15.76
N THR A 42 -3.21 13.58 -14.53
CA THR A 42 -3.82 14.86 -14.13
C THR A 42 -2.80 15.99 -14.02
N ALA A 43 -3.28 17.23 -14.03
CA ALA A 43 -2.42 18.42 -14.06
C ALA A 43 -1.52 18.54 -12.81
N GLY A 44 -1.98 18.05 -11.65
CA GLY A 44 -1.23 18.11 -10.40
C GLY A 44 0.05 17.26 -10.37
N TYR A 45 0.19 16.28 -11.26
CA TYR A 45 1.42 15.50 -11.39
C TYR A 45 2.35 16.18 -12.39
N GLY A 46 3.66 16.21 -12.13
CA GLY A 46 4.65 16.66 -13.12
C GLY A 46 4.69 15.78 -14.38
N ASP A 47 5.59 16.07 -15.31
CA ASP A 47 5.87 15.13 -16.40
C ASP A 47 6.41 13.80 -15.83
N ASN A 48 5.92 12.70 -16.39
CA ASN A 48 6.24 11.35 -15.95
C ASN A 48 6.12 10.35 -17.13
N PRO A 49 6.63 9.11 -16.98
CA PRO A 49 6.59 8.12 -18.05
C PRO A 49 5.18 7.82 -18.57
N PHE A 50 4.16 7.75 -17.69
CA PHE A 50 2.78 7.49 -18.10
C PHE A 50 2.21 8.61 -18.96
N LYS A 51 2.42 9.88 -18.57
CA LYS A 51 2.03 11.04 -19.39
C LYS A 51 2.72 11.02 -20.75
N THR A 52 3.99 10.65 -20.78
CA THR A 52 4.78 10.59 -22.01
C THR A 52 4.20 9.57 -22.99
N GLU A 53 3.91 8.35 -22.52
CA GLU A 53 3.32 7.30 -23.37
C GLU A 53 1.88 7.65 -23.78
N PHE A 54 1.08 8.20 -22.87
CA PHE A 54 -0.29 8.59 -23.17
C PHE A 54 -0.37 9.69 -24.24
N LYS A 55 0.45 10.75 -24.15
CA LYS A 55 0.48 11.87 -25.11
C LYS A 55 0.85 11.44 -26.54
N LYS A 56 1.65 10.38 -26.69
CA LYS A 56 2.05 9.83 -28.01
C LYS A 56 1.01 8.87 -28.60
N SER A 57 0.05 8.43 -27.80
CA SER A 57 -0.89 7.39 -28.19
C SER A 57 -2.12 7.93 -28.94
N LYS A 58 -2.86 7.02 -29.58
CA LYS A 58 -4.19 7.30 -30.16
C LYS A 58 -5.25 7.72 -29.13
N TYR A 59 -4.95 7.59 -27.82
CA TYR A 59 -5.88 7.91 -26.74
C TYR A 59 -5.79 9.36 -26.25
N ALA A 60 -4.81 10.14 -26.71
CA ALA A 60 -4.66 11.57 -26.43
C ALA A 60 -5.74 12.40 -27.15
N THR A 61 -7.01 12.15 -26.82
CA THR A 61 -8.20 12.73 -27.43
C THR A 61 -8.97 13.58 -26.41
N GLU A 62 -9.82 14.47 -26.88
CA GLU A 62 -10.68 15.31 -26.02
C GLU A 62 -11.52 14.48 -25.03
N LYS A 63 -11.98 13.30 -25.44
CA LYS A 63 -12.72 12.37 -24.57
C LYS A 63 -11.91 12.04 -23.30
N TYR A 64 -10.67 11.59 -23.46
CA TYR A 64 -9.86 11.20 -22.31
C TYR A 64 -9.31 12.39 -21.54
N GLN A 65 -9.03 13.52 -22.21
CA GLN A 65 -8.70 14.77 -21.50
C GLN A 65 -9.82 15.19 -20.55
N ARG A 66 -11.09 15.07 -20.98
CA ARG A 66 -12.24 15.34 -20.13
C ARG A 66 -12.31 14.38 -18.93
N LEU A 67 -12.07 13.09 -19.13
CA LEU A 67 -12.04 12.11 -18.05
C LEU A 67 -10.92 12.38 -17.04
N ILE A 68 -9.75 12.84 -17.51
CA ILE A 68 -8.62 13.23 -16.66
C ILE A 68 -9.01 14.45 -15.81
N SER A 69 -9.60 15.49 -16.40
CA SER A 69 -10.07 16.67 -15.65
C SER A 69 -11.18 16.32 -14.65
N GLN A 70 -12.06 15.40 -15.02
CA GLN A 70 -13.09 14.88 -14.11
C GLN A 70 -12.48 14.12 -12.93
N LEU A 71 -11.45 13.30 -13.16
CA LEU A 71 -10.74 12.61 -12.08
C LEU A 71 -10.02 13.59 -11.16
N ASP A 72 -9.41 14.64 -11.71
CA ASP A 72 -8.63 15.62 -10.95
C ASP A 72 -9.48 16.43 -9.96
N THR A 73 -10.75 16.65 -10.32
CA THR A 73 -11.73 17.39 -9.51
C THR A 73 -12.66 16.48 -8.71
N LEU A 74 -12.46 15.16 -8.78
CA LEU A 74 -13.36 14.20 -8.15
C LEU A 74 -13.21 14.23 -6.63
N GLY A 75 -14.32 14.49 -5.93
CA GLY A 75 -14.38 14.50 -4.47
C GLY A 75 -14.29 13.08 -3.89
N ILE A 76 -13.06 12.56 -3.77
CA ILE A 76 -12.76 11.26 -3.15
C ILE A 76 -11.87 11.35 -1.91
N ASN A 77 -11.38 12.56 -1.58
CA ASN A 77 -10.41 12.81 -0.52
C ASN A 77 -11.08 13.44 0.70
N TYR A 78 -11.55 12.58 1.61
CA TYR A 78 -12.05 12.94 2.92
C TYR A 78 -11.09 12.42 3.98
N THR A 79 -10.99 13.13 5.11
CA THR A 79 -10.12 12.73 6.21
C THR A 79 -10.86 12.73 7.54
N TYR A 80 -10.48 11.83 8.44
CA TYR A 80 -10.91 11.83 9.83
C TYR A 80 -9.71 11.73 10.77
N GLN A 81 -9.89 12.16 12.02
CA GLN A 81 -8.84 12.21 13.02
C GLN A 81 -9.15 11.26 14.19
N PHE A 82 -8.11 10.80 14.87
CA PHE A 82 -8.19 10.01 16.08
C PHE A 82 -7.91 10.93 17.27
N SER A 83 -8.95 11.52 17.84
CA SER A 83 -8.86 12.59 18.85
C SER A 83 -8.23 12.16 20.18
N GLU A 84 -8.13 10.86 20.42
CA GLU A 84 -7.51 10.28 21.60
C GLU A 84 -5.96 10.31 21.56
N TYR A 85 -5.37 10.57 20.39
CA TYR A 85 -3.93 10.69 20.22
C TYR A 85 -3.45 12.13 20.41
N PRO A 86 -2.23 12.35 20.93
CA PRO A 86 -1.58 13.66 20.91
C PRO A 86 -1.55 14.27 19.50
N TYR A 87 -1.62 15.60 19.43
CA TYR A 87 -1.66 16.31 18.15
C TYR A 87 -0.46 15.94 17.27
N GLY A 88 -0.73 15.52 16.03
CA GLY A 88 0.29 15.17 15.04
C GLY A 88 0.99 13.83 15.28
N SER A 89 0.64 13.08 16.33
CA SER A 89 1.29 11.81 16.65
C SER A 89 0.71 10.60 15.91
N LYS A 90 -0.51 10.74 15.35
CA LYS A 90 -1.22 9.74 14.54
C LYS A 90 -1.63 10.32 13.20
N MET A 91 -1.36 9.59 12.12
CA MET A 91 -1.83 9.91 10.78
C MET A 91 -3.35 9.85 10.76
N ARG A 92 -3.93 10.90 10.17
CA ARG A 92 -5.36 10.97 9.89
C ARG A 92 -5.76 9.86 8.93
N GLY A 93 -6.92 9.25 9.15
CA GLY A 93 -7.48 8.30 8.20
C GLY A 93 -7.93 9.04 6.94
N MET A 94 -7.67 8.45 5.77
CA MET A 94 -7.97 9.05 4.47
C MET A 94 -8.77 8.07 3.61
N THR A 95 -9.86 8.53 3.01
CA THR A 95 -10.70 7.70 2.13
C THR A 95 -9.94 7.22 0.91
N GLU A 96 -8.99 8.00 0.37
CA GLU A 96 -8.14 7.57 -0.75
C GLU A 96 -7.33 6.31 -0.43
N SER A 97 -6.73 6.23 0.77
CA SER A 97 -5.98 5.04 1.20
C SER A 97 -6.89 3.81 1.29
N ILE A 98 -8.12 3.97 1.77
CA ILE A 98 -9.10 2.88 1.84
C ILE A 98 -9.57 2.47 0.44
N LEU A 99 -9.81 3.43 -0.46
CA LEU A 99 -10.15 3.15 -1.86
C LEU A 99 -9.03 2.39 -2.56
N LYS A 100 -7.76 2.78 -2.37
CA LYS A 100 -6.60 2.06 -2.90
C LYS A 100 -6.50 0.65 -2.36
N LYS A 101 -6.67 0.45 -1.05
CA LYS A 101 -6.75 -0.88 -0.43
C LYS A 101 -7.86 -1.72 -1.08
N ASN A 102 -9.03 -1.14 -1.31
CA ASN A 102 -10.13 -1.84 -1.97
C ASN A 102 -9.81 -2.17 -3.44
N LEU A 103 -9.13 -1.30 -4.19
CA LEU A 103 -8.69 -1.59 -5.56
C LEU A 103 -7.68 -2.77 -5.59
N ILE A 104 -6.80 -2.86 -4.60
CA ILE A 104 -5.86 -3.99 -4.44
C ILE A 104 -6.60 -5.31 -4.14
N ALA A 105 -7.65 -5.23 -3.31
CA ALA A 105 -8.39 -6.38 -2.82
C ALA A 105 -9.54 -6.85 -3.72
N SER A 106 -9.79 -6.16 -4.84
CA SER A 106 -10.93 -6.45 -5.73
C SER A 106 -10.49 -7.02 -7.07
N ASP A 107 -11.23 -8.02 -7.55
CA ASP A 107 -10.96 -8.65 -8.85
C ASP A 107 -11.54 -7.85 -10.02
N ASN A 108 -12.58 -7.05 -9.77
CA ASN A 108 -13.27 -6.27 -10.78
C ASN A 108 -13.94 -5.01 -10.20
N LEU A 109 -14.40 -4.12 -11.08
CA LEU A 109 -15.02 -2.86 -10.69
C LEU A 109 -16.32 -3.02 -9.88
N THR A 110 -17.06 -4.11 -10.07
CA THR A 110 -18.28 -4.39 -9.30
C THR A 110 -17.92 -4.70 -7.85
N ASP A 111 -16.94 -5.57 -7.60
CA ASP A 111 -16.46 -5.88 -6.25
C ASP A 111 -15.85 -4.64 -5.57
N PHE A 112 -15.02 -3.90 -6.30
CA PHE A 112 -14.45 -2.63 -5.82
C PHE A 112 -15.54 -1.64 -5.38
N LYS A 113 -16.59 -1.51 -6.21
CA LYS A 113 -17.72 -0.64 -5.91
C LYS A 113 -18.43 -1.08 -4.64
N LEU A 114 -18.77 -2.37 -4.52
CA LEU A 114 -19.45 -2.92 -3.33
C LEU A 114 -18.63 -2.69 -2.05
N ARG A 115 -17.31 -2.91 -2.10
CA ARG A 115 -16.40 -2.67 -0.96
C ARG A 115 -16.25 -1.20 -0.58
N SER A 116 -16.59 -0.29 -1.49
CA SER A 116 -16.35 1.15 -1.33
C SER A 116 -17.63 1.97 -1.12
N VAL A 117 -18.81 1.34 -1.17
CA VAL A 117 -20.08 2.01 -0.84
C VAL A 117 -20.01 2.57 0.58
N GLY A 118 -20.41 3.85 0.74
CA GLY A 118 -20.42 4.53 2.03
C GLY A 118 -19.10 5.20 2.42
N LEU A 119 -17.99 4.96 1.70
CA LEU A 119 -16.72 5.65 1.95
C LEU A 119 -16.70 7.07 1.38
N ILE A 120 -17.32 7.26 0.22
CA ILE A 120 -17.43 8.53 -0.51
C ILE A 120 -18.85 8.66 -1.07
N PRO A 121 -19.30 9.86 -1.52
CA PRO A 121 -20.61 10.00 -2.16
C PRO A 121 -20.79 9.02 -3.32
N ASN A 122 -21.97 8.41 -3.41
CA ASN A 122 -22.26 7.40 -4.44
C ASN A 122 -22.08 7.94 -5.87
N SER A 123 -22.35 9.23 -6.09
CA SER A 123 -22.08 9.91 -7.36
C SER A 123 -20.58 9.90 -7.69
N SER A 124 -19.72 10.25 -6.75
CA SER A 124 -18.26 10.20 -6.90
C SER A 124 -17.77 8.78 -7.14
N LEU A 125 -18.27 7.79 -6.39
CA LEU A 125 -17.89 6.38 -6.58
C LEU A 125 -18.30 5.87 -7.97
N ASN A 126 -19.52 6.17 -8.42
CA ASN A 126 -19.99 5.84 -9.77
C ASN A 126 -19.09 6.45 -10.84
N GLN A 127 -18.77 7.74 -10.69
CA GLN A 127 -17.91 8.45 -11.63
C GLN A 127 -16.49 7.89 -11.66
N LEU A 128 -15.91 7.57 -10.49
CA LEU A 128 -14.62 6.89 -10.39
C LEU A 128 -14.64 5.57 -11.15
N THR A 129 -15.63 4.71 -10.92
CA THR A 129 -15.73 3.41 -11.61
C THR A 129 -15.86 3.55 -13.12
N ASN A 130 -16.59 4.56 -13.61
CA ASN A 130 -16.73 4.83 -15.04
C ASN A 130 -15.39 5.31 -15.66
N ILE A 131 -14.67 6.17 -14.95
CA ILE A 131 -13.33 6.63 -15.38
C ILE A 131 -12.38 5.44 -15.45
N LEU A 132 -12.32 4.61 -14.39
CA LEU A 132 -11.46 3.42 -14.37
C LEU A 132 -11.81 2.47 -15.50
N SER A 133 -13.09 2.16 -15.72
CA SER A 133 -13.54 1.31 -16.82
C SER A 133 -13.07 1.81 -18.19
N ALA A 134 -13.05 3.13 -18.42
CA ALA A 134 -12.56 3.71 -19.65
C ALA A 134 -11.03 3.63 -19.78
N PHE A 135 -10.29 3.74 -18.67
CA PHE A 135 -8.82 3.74 -18.67
C PHE A 135 -8.19 2.35 -18.61
N MET A 136 -8.89 1.31 -18.13
CA MET A 136 -8.38 -0.07 -18.09
C MET A 136 -7.80 -0.54 -19.45
N PRO A 137 -8.54 -0.46 -20.58
CA PRO A 137 -7.97 -0.87 -21.87
C PRO A 137 -6.82 0.02 -22.33
N VAL A 138 -6.80 1.30 -21.94
CA VAL A 138 -5.72 2.24 -22.28
C VAL A 138 -4.44 1.87 -21.52
N TYR A 139 -4.55 1.64 -20.21
CA TYR A 139 -3.42 1.21 -19.39
C TYR A 139 -2.86 -0.12 -19.88
N ASN A 140 -3.73 -1.08 -20.20
CA ASN A 140 -3.30 -2.37 -20.73
C ASN A 140 -2.54 -2.23 -22.05
N GLU A 141 -3.08 -1.50 -23.02
CA GLU A 141 -2.45 -1.36 -24.33
C GLU A 141 -1.11 -0.61 -24.23
N LEU A 142 -1.06 0.48 -23.48
CA LEU A 142 0.11 1.37 -23.46
C LEU A 142 1.20 0.92 -22.50
N ILE A 143 0.84 0.33 -21.36
CA ILE A 143 1.76 0.09 -20.25
C ILE A 143 1.90 -1.40 -19.95
N TYR A 144 0.82 -2.09 -19.60
CA TYR A 144 0.97 -3.45 -19.08
C TYR A 144 1.33 -4.46 -20.16
N LEU A 145 0.59 -4.56 -21.27
CA LEU A 145 0.84 -5.56 -22.31
C LEU A 145 2.25 -5.46 -22.93
N PRO A 146 2.79 -4.27 -23.26
CA PRO A 146 4.16 -4.16 -23.78
C PRO A 146 5.24 -4.65 -22.79
N ASN A 147 4.95 -4.59 -21.48
CA ASN A 147 5.91 -4.91 -20.43
C ASN A 147 5.62 -6.24 -19.72
N LYS A 148 4.49 -6.89 -20.03
CA LYS A 148 3.91 -8.02 -19.28
C LYS A 148 4.91 -9.14 -19.00
N SER A 149 5.55 -9.65 -20.06
CA SER A 149 6.46 -10.80 -19.94
C SER A 149 7.61 -10.54 -18.97
N LYS A 150 8.29 -9.39 -19.09
CA LYS A 150 9.38 -9.02 -18.18
C LYS A 150 8.87 -8.74 -16.77
N PHE A 151 7.78 -8.00 -16.66
CA PHE A 151 7.20 -7.60 -15.38
C PHE A 151 6.72 -8.81 -14.56
N GLU A 152 6.03 -9.78 -15.17
CA GLU A 152 5.54 -10.97 -14.47
C GLU A 152 6.68 -11.88 -14.00
N LEU A 153 7.75 -11.99 -14.78
CA LEU A 153 8.98 -12.68 -14.34
C LEU A 153 9.62 -11.99 -13.15
N GLN A 154 9.70 -10.65 -13.16
CA GLN A 154 10.19 -9.89 -12.00
C GLN A 154 9.29 -10.05 -10.79
N LEU A 155 7.97 -10.04 -10.96
CA LEU A 155 7.02 -10.20 -9.87
C LEU A 155 7.21 -11.56 -9.17
N ALA A 156 7.38 -12.63 -9.95
CA ALA A 156 7.69 -13.96 -9.42
C ALA A 156 9.05 -13.99 -8.70
N ALA A 157 10.07 -13.33 -9.26
CA ALA A 157 11.39 -13.25 -8.66
C ALA A 157 11.39 -12.48 -7.33
N ILE A 158 10.67 -11.35 -7.26
CA ILE A 158 10.49 -10.56 -6.03
C ILE A 158 9.75 -11.39 -4.98
N SER A 159 8.68 -12.10 -5.36
CA SER A 159 7.95 -12.97 -4.45
C SER A 159 8.83 -14.07 -3.88
N ASN A 160 9.68 -14.71 -4.71
CA ASN A 160 10.62 -15.72 -4.24
C ASN A 160 11.69 -15.11 -3.31
N PHE A 161 12.17 -13.91 -3.64
CA PHE A 161 13.16 -13.20 -2.83
C PHE A 161 12.62 -12.84 -1.44
N ILE A 162 11.37 -12.38 -1.35
CA ILE A 162 10.70 -12.09 -0.07
C ILE A 162 10.69 -13.30 0.87
N VAL A 163 10.42 -14.48 0.32
CA VAL A 163 10.42 -15.74 1.08
C VAL A 163 11.84 -16.16 1.44
N THR A 164 12.76 -16.14 0.47
CA THR A 164 14.14 -16.62 0.64
C THR A 164 14.91 -15.79 1.67
N GLU A 165 14.77 -14.46 1.62
CA GLU A 165 15.44 -13.53 2.54
C GLU A 165 14.64 -13.29 3.83
N ASN A 166 13.52 -14.00 4.03
CA ASN A 166 12.66 -13.87 5.20
C ASN A 166 12.29 -12.40 5.50
N ILE A 167 11.86 -11.66 4.48
CA ILE A 167 11.42 -10.27 4.62
C ILE A 167 10.37 -10.06 5.72
N PRO A 168 9.39 -10.98 5.93
CA PRO A 168 8.48 -10.88 7.07
C PRO A 168 9.17 -10.84 8.45
N GLY A 169 10.35 -11.44 8.61
CA GLY A 169 11.11 -11.37 9.86
C GLY A 169 11.61 -9.96 10.21
N TYR A 170 11.92 -9.13 9.20
CA TYR A 170 12.25 -7.72 9.44
C TYR A 170 11.01 -6.93 9.87
N PHE A 171 9.83 -7.27 9.33
CA PHE A 171 8.56 -6.69 9.78
C PHE A 171 8.25 -7.07 11.22
N GLU A 172 8.45 -8.33 11.63
CA GLU A 172 8.35 -8.76 13.03
C GLU A 172 9.32 -7.98 13.94
N THR A 173 10.55 -7.75 13.47
CA THR A 173 11.53 -6.92 14.19
C THR A 173 11.00 -5.49 14.38
N GLY A 174 10.41 -4.91 13.33
CA GLY A 174 9.77 -3.59 13.39
C GLY A 174 8.61 -3.54 14.38
N ILE A 175 7.73 -4.55 14.39
CA ILE A 175 6.60 -4.66 15.33
C ILE A 175 7.10 -4.59 16.77
N ASN A 176 8.13 -5.38 17.09
CA ASN A 176 8.75 -5.39 18.41
C ASN A 176 9.45 -4.07 18.74
N PHE A 177 10.20 -3.51 17.79
CA PHE A 177 10.93 -2.26 17.97
C PHE A 177 10.01 -1.08 18.26
N TYR A 178 8.93 -0.93 17.50
CA TYR A 178 7.96 0.14 17.69
C TYR A 178 6.96 -0.13 18.81
N ASN A 179 6.95 -1.33 19.41
CA ASN A 179 5.94 -1.74 20.40
C ASN A 179 4.51 -1.59 19.85
N THR A 180 4.32 -2.06 18.62
CA THR A 180 3.07 -2.02 17.88
C THR A 180 2.39 -3.38 17.92
N VAL A 181 1.07 -3.43 17.85
CA VAL A 181 0.31 -4.68 17.80
C VAL A 181 -0.08 -4.96 16.35
N TRP A 182 0.19 -6.17 15.87
CA TRP A 182 -0.24 -6.64 14.56
C TRP A 182 -0.93 -8.00 14.70
N ASP A 183 -2.12 -8.13 14.12
CA ASP A 183 -2.79 -9.42 13.98
C ASP A 183 -2.19 -10.15 12.77
N SER A 184 -1.48 -11.25 13.01
CA SER A 184 -0.81 -12.00 11.95
C SER A 184 -1.75 -12.75 11.01
N SER A 185 -3.04 -12.80 11.29
CA SER A 185 -4.04 -13.23 10.31
C SER A 185 -4.29 -12.17 9.22
N ILE A 186 -3.86 -10.93 9.45
CA ILE A 186 -3.93 -9.83 8.48
C ILE A 186 -2.65 -9.85 7.63
N PRO A 187 -2.72 -10.20 6.34
CA PRO A 187 -1.56 -10.14 5.47
C PRO A 187 -1.18 -8.69 5.17
N PHE A 188 0.11 -8.48 4.94
CA PHE A 188 0.63 -7.26 4.34
C PHE A 188 0.69 -7.45 2.81
N GLU A 189 -0.05 -6.62 2.09
CA GLU A 189 -0.21 -6.73 0.64
C GLU A 189 0.76 -5.80 -0.09
N ILE A 190 1.63 -6.35 -0.92
CA ILE A 190 2.56 -5.58 -1.75
C ILE A 190 2.09 -5.64 -3.20
N ALA A 191 1.67 -4.49 -3.74
CA ALA A 191 1.26 -4.36 -5.13
C ALA A 191 2.36 -3.69 -5.98
N PHE A 192 2.83 -4.40 -7.00
CA PHE A 192 3.80 -3.86 -7.96
C PHE A 192 3.15 -3.54 -9.31
N TYR A 193 3.77 -2.62 -10.05
CA TYR A 193 3.38 -2.34 -11.42
C TYR A 193 4.54 -1.85 -12.29
N PRO A 194 4.50 -2.10 -13.61
CA PRO A 194 5.59 -1.70 -14.49
C PRO A 194 5.63 -0.17 -14.66
N LEU A 195 6.84 0.38 -14.55
CA LEU A 195 7.16 1.77 -14.86
C LEU A 195 8.24 1.81 -15.96
N PRO A 196 7.83 1.69 -17.24
CA PRO A 196 8.79 1.61 -18.35
C PRO A 196 9.61 2.90 -18.47
N ASN A 197 10.86 2.77 -18.90
CA ASN A 197 11.78 3.89 -19.17
C ASN A 197 12.07 4.81 -17.97
N SER A 198 11.74 4.38 -16.75
CA SER A 198 12.14 5.08 -15.52
C SER A 198 13.58 4.74 -15.14
N LYS A 199 14.24 5.65 -14.40
CA LYS A 199 15.56 5.45 -13.79
C LYS A 199 15.53 4.91 -12.36
N GLY A 200 14.34 4.79 -11.79
CA GLY A 200 14.14 4.25 -10.45
C GLY A 200 12.73 3.73 -10.24
N PHE A 201 12.45 3.34 -9.01
CA PHE A 201 11.15 2.86 -8.55
C PHE A 201 10.48 3.87 -7.60
N THR A 202 9.19 3.68 -7.34
CA THR A 202 8.49 4.40 -6.28
C THR A 202 8.24 3.48 -5.09
N ALA A 203 7.96 4.03 -3.92
CA ALA A 203 7.48 3.27 -2.78
C ALA A 203 6.45 4.11 -2.02
N GLU A 204 5.38 3.48 -1.60
CA GLU A 204 4.34 4.06 -0.76
C GLU A 204 3.77 2.96 0.12
N ALA A 205 3.53 3.25 1.39
CA ALA A 205 2.81 2.35 2.29
C ALA A 205 1.56 3.04 2.85
N PHE A 206 0.48 2.28 3.03
CA PHE A 206 -0.76 2.74 3.64
C PHE A 206 -1.54 1.55 4.18
N LEU A 207 -2.10 1.69 5.38
CA LEU A 207 -2.83 0.61 6.05
C LEU A 207 -1.97 -0.68 6.04
N ASN A 208 -2.54 -1.82 5.66
CA ASN A 208 -1.83 -3.08 5.49
C ASN A 208 -1.29 -3.31 4.07
N ASN A 209 -0.98 -2.24 3.32
CA ASN A 209 -0.57 -2.34 1.91
C ASN A 209 0.68 -1.50 1.64
N SER A 210 1.46 -1.92 0.65
CA SER A 210 2.45 -1.09 0.00
C SER A 210 2.37 -1.21 -1.51
N VAL A 211 2.79 -0.16 -2.19
CA VAL A 211 2.67 -0.03 -3.64
C VAL A 211 3.99 0.48 -4.19
N SER A 212 4.46 -0.12 -5.28
CA SER A 212 5.70 0.29 -5.94
C SER A 212 5.61 0.17 -7.46
N ALA A 213 5.96 1.25 -8.14
CA ALA A 213 6.26 1.25 -9.57
C ALA A 213 7.68 0.71 -9.76
N ILE A 214 7.87 -0.36 -10.52
CA ILE A 214 9.20 -0.95 -10.74
C ILE A 214 9.63 -0.85 -12.20
N GLN A 215 10.93 -0.63 -12.40
CA GLN A 215 11.53 -0.67 -13.72
C GLN A 215 11.52 -2.11 -14.24
N THR A 216 11.28 -2.28 -15.53
CA THR A 216 11.19 -3.61 -16.17
C THR A 216 12.52 -4.38 -16.24
N ASP A 217 13.62 -3.72 -15.88
CA ASP A 217 14.99 -4.23 -15.83
C ASP A 217 15.62 -4.10 -14.44
N LEU A 218 14.83 -3.79 -13.41
CA LEU A 218 15.27 -3.81 -12.02
C LEU A 218 15.85 -5.19 -11.64
N THR A 219 17.06 -5.20 -11.09
CA THR A 219 17.77 -6.40 -10.62
C THR A 219 18.08 -6.37 -9.12
N ASP A 220 18.16 -5.19 -8.51
CA ASP A 220 18.50 -5.03 -7.09
C ASP A 220 17.24 -5.00 -6.21
N PHE A 221 16.78 -6.19 -5.81
CA PHE A 221 15.63 -6.32 -4.91
C PHE A 221 15.95 -5.97 -3.46
N ASN A 222 17.23 -5.97 -3.06
CA ASN A 222 17.62 -5.54 -1.72
C ASN A 222 17.32 -4.06 -1.54
N VAL A 223 17.72 -3.22 -2.50
CA VAL A 223 17.45 -1.77 -2.45
C VAL A 223 15.95 -1.51 -2.51
N LEU A 224 15.22 -2.18 -3.41
CA LEU A 224 13.76 -2.05 -3.51
C LEU A 224 13.08 -2.37 -2.18
N LEU A 225 13.32 -3.56 -1.62
CA LEU A 225 12.61 -4.02 -0.44
C LEU A 225 13.06 -3.30 0.84
N SER A 226 14.30 -2.81 0.89
CA SER A 226 14.75 -1.94 1.99
C SER A 226 13.97 -0.62 2.02
N VAL A 227 13.77 0.02 0.86
CA VAL A 227 12.97 1.24 0.77
C VAL A 227 11.49 0.94 1.06
N MET A 228 10.95 -0.18 0.56
CA MET A 228 9.57 -0.54 0.88
C MET A 228 9.37 -0.84 2.37
N LEU A 229 10.31 -1.52 3.03
CA LEU A 229 10.27 -1.73 4.48
C LEU A 229 10.37 -0.41 5.25
N HIS A 230 11.17 0.56 4.77
CA HIS A 230 11.19 1.90 5.36
C HIS A 230 9.80 2.54 5.35
N GLU A 231 9.09 2.51 4.22
CA GLU A 231 7.72 3.04 4.15
C GLU A 231 6.75 2.27 5.06
N ILE A 232 6.87 0.94 5.12
CA ILE A 232 6.06 0.10 6.01
C ILE A 232 6.33 0.42 7.49
N PHE A 233 7.56 0.77 7.86
CA PHE A 233 7.90 1.14 9.23
C PHE A 233 7.29 2.46 9.66
N HIS A 234 7.01 3.39 8.75
CA HIS A 234 6.18 4.56 9.07
C HIS A 234 4.77 4.14 9.52
N ILE A 235 4.19 3.08 8.93
CA ILE A 235 2.91 2.53 9.38
C ILE A 235 3.03 1.91 10.77
N LEU A 236 4.08 1.13 11.03
CA LEU A 236 4.28 0.52 12.35
C LEU A 236 4.46 1.58 13.45
N TYR A 237 5.24 2.62 13.17
CA TYR A 237 5.35 3.76 14.07
C TYR A 237 4.00 4.44 14.28
N ASP A 238 3.22 4.64 13.22
CA ASP A 238 1.92 5.30 13.30
C ASP A 238 0.91 4.50 14.13
N GLU A 239 0.92 3.17 14.05
CA GLU A 239 0.00 2.26 14.75
C GLU A 239 0.38 1.95 16.21
N GLN A 240 1.37 2.65 16.77
CA GLN A 240 1.65 2.57 18.22
C GLN A 240 0.42 2.94 19.05
N SER A 241 0.22 2.28 20.19
CA SER A 241 -0.92 2.58 21.05
C SER A 241 -0.94 4.03 21.56
N VAL A 242 -2.14 4.54 21.86
CA VAL A 242 -2.35 5.86 22.51
C VAL A 242 -1.45 6.04 23.74
N LYS A 243 -1.31 4.99 24.57
CA LYS A 243 -0.44 5.02 25.75
C LYS A 243 1.00 5.35 25.38
N VAL A 244 1.57 4.63 24.42
CA VAL A 244 2.96 4.84 23.97
C VAL A 244 3.13 6.22 23.35
N LYS A 245 2.17 6.68 22.54
CA LYS A 245 2.21 8.04 21.97
C LYS A 245 2.14 9.13 23.04
N ASN A 246 1.34 8.97 24.08
CA ASN A 246 1.28 9.89 25.23
C ASN A 246 2.59 9.90 26.03
N GLU A 247 3.21 8.74 26.23
CA GLU A 247 4.52 8.65 26.90
C GLU A 247 5.58 9.42 26.10
N ILE A 248 5.65 9.20 24.78
CA ILE A 248 6.56 9.93 23.87
C ILE A 248 6.31 11.44 23.96
N ASP A 249 5.07 11.88 23.84
CA ASP A 249 4.72 13.31 23.92
C ASP A 249 5.15 13.91 25.27
N ALA A 250 4.87 13.24 26.39
CA ALA A 250 5.28 13.69 27.71
C ALA A 250 6.81 13.83 27.85
N TYR A 251 7.60 12.91 27.28
CA TYR A 251 9.06 13.04 27.23
C TYR A 251 9.50 14.28 26.44
N PHE A 252 8.90 14.53 25.27
CA PHE A 252 9.21 15.73 24.48
C PHE A 252 8.88 17.02 25.23
N GLN A 253 7.72 17.09 25.89
CA GLN A 253 7.33 18.24 26.69
C GLN A 253 8.28 18.48 27.88
N ALA A 254 8.73 17.41 28.54
CA ALA A 254 9.60 17.51 29.71
C ALA A 254 11.03 17.98 29.38
N GLU A 255 11.56 17.57 28.23
CA GLU A 255 12.97 17.76 27.85
C GLU A 255 13.21 18.88 26.82
N PHE A 256 12.25 19.19 25.94
CA PHE A 256 12.47 20.10 24.81
C PHE A 256 11.66 21.40 24.84
N ILE A 257 10.58 21.47 25.62
CA ILE A 257 9.68 22.66 25.68
C ILE A 257 9.95 23.51 26.95
N LYS A 258 11.03 23.22 27.69
CA LYS A 258 11.52 24.04 28.81
C LYS A 258 12.57 25.10 28.42
N VAL A 259 12.47 25.67 27.22
CA VAL A 259 13.30 26.81 26.79
C VAL A 259 12.45 28.06 26.70
#